data_AF-V6HGX4-F1
#
_entry.id   AF-V6HGX4-F1
#
_cell.length_a   1.000
_cell.length_b   1.000
_cell.length_c   1.000
_cell.angle_alpha   90.00
_cell.angle_beta   90.00
_cell.angle_gamma   90.00
#
_symmetry.space_group_name_H-M   'P 1'
#
loop_
_entity.id
_entity.type
_entity.pdbx_description
1 polymer ?
#
loop_
_entity_poly.entity_id
_entity_poly.type
_entity_poly.pdbx_seq_one_letter_code
_entity_poly.pdbx_strand_id
1 'polypeptide(L)'
;MNRTNVDWQQEFEEFSKSELSRPQYCKKKGLKYSAFRYHWERRAKIQQKEEGFVEVPQSVSNSISSVGSEFLTLKIDSSGKALLQVKPSV
;
A
#
# COMPACT_ATOMS: atom_id res chain seq x y z
N MET A 1 3.81 27.91 21.45
CA MET A 1 3.59 26.76 22.36
C MET A 1 3.97 25.50 21.60
N ASN A 2 5.12 24.93 21.93
CA ASN A 2 5.65 23.76 21.24
C ASN A 2 5.07 22.52 21.92
N ARG A 3 3.97 21.97 21.39
CA ARG A 3 3.55 20.61 21.73
C ARG A 3 4.60 19.69 21.13
N THR A 4 5.61 19.32 21.92
CA THR A 4 6.74 18.49 21.48
C THR A 4 6.37 17.01 21.37
N ASN A 5 5.20 16.62 21.87
CA ASN A 5 4.65 15.27 21.76
C ASN A 5 3.18 15.36 21.34
N VAL A 6 2.94 15.45 20.03
CA VAL A 6 1.58 15.37 19.47
C VAL A 6 1.33 13.92 19.13
N ASP A 7 0.34 13.31 19.81
CA ASP A 7 -0.19 12.02 19.38
C ASP A 7 -1.02 12.24 18.11
N TRP A 8 -0.38 11.97 16.97
CA TRP A 8 -1.01 12.14 15.67
C TRP A 8 -2.16 11.16 15.44
N GLN A 9 -2.14 9.98 16.07
CA GLN A 9 -3.18 8.99 15.88
C GLN A 9 -4.48 9.44 16.54
N GLN A 10 -4.39 9.92 17.78
CA GLN A 10 -5.52 10.50 18.50
C GLN A 10 -6.07 11.76 17.80
N GLU A 11 -5.20 12.66 17.34
CA GLU A 11 -5.63 13.88 16.64
C GLU A 11 -6.34 13.55 15.31
N PHE A 12 -6.00 12.46 14.63
CA PHE A 12 -6.72 12.03 13.42
C PHE A 12 -8.11 11.47 13.71
N GLU A 13 -8.27 10.73 14.80
CA GLU A 13 -9.60 10.27 15.24
C GLU A 13 -10.49 11.45 15.63
N GLU A 14 -9.92 12.40 16.38
CA GLU A 14 -10.65 13.59 16.79
C GLU A 14 -10.99 14.49 15.59
N PHE A 15 -10.07 14.63 14.62
CA PHE A 15 -10.37 15.30 13.36
C PHE A 15 -11.52 14.63 12.62
N SER A 16 -11.52 13.29 12.53
CA SER A 16 -12.58 12.53 11.86
C SER A 16 -13.96 12.72 12.50
N LYS A 17 -14.02 13.00 13.80
CA LYS A 17 -15.27 13.28 14.54
C LYS A 17 -15.67 14.76 14.51
N SER A 18 -14.76 15.65 14.13
CA SER A 18 -14.97 17.10 14.28
C SER A 18 -15.79 17.74 13.16
N GLU A 19 -16.03 17.04 12.04
CA GLU A 19 -16.68 17.55 10.82
C GLU A 19 -16.06 18.85 10.24
N LEU A 20 -14.91 19.29 10.77
CA LEU A 20 -14.23 20.49 10.33
C LEU A 20 -13.41 20.23 9.07
N SER A 21 -13.23 21.27 8.26
CA SER A 21 -12.20 21.21 7.22
C SER A 21 -10.80 21.15 7.85
N ARG A 22 -9.85 20.49 7.19
CA ARG A 22 -8.46 20.35 7.67
C ARG A 22 -7.82 21.69 8.09
N PRO A 23 -7.97 22.80 7.32
CA PRO A 23 -7.42 24.09 7.72
C PRO A 23 -8.08 24.66 8.99
N GLN A 24 -9.40 24.54 9.12
CA GLN A 24 -10.14 25.02 10.29
C GLN A 24 -9.76 24.22 11.55
N TYR A 25 -9.64 22.90 11.42
CA TYR A 25 -9.19 22.04 12.51
C TYR A 25 -7.78 22.40 12.98
N CYS A 26 -6.82 22.55 12.06
CA CYS A 26 -5.45 22.93 12.40
C CYS A 26 -5.40 24.29 13.10
N LYS A 27 -6.20 25.26 12.64
CA LYS A 27 -6.30 26.59 13.27
C LYS A 27 -6.87 26.50 14.69
N LYS A 28 -7.93 25.70 14.89
CA LYS A 28 -8.55 25.49 16.22
C LYS A 28 -7.60 24.83 17.21
N LYS A 29 -6.85 23.83 16.77
CA LYS A 29 -5.90 23.07 17.61
C LYS A 29 -4.52 23.74 17.77
N GLY A 30 -4.25 24.81 17.02
CA GLY A 30 -2.94 25.47 17.00
C GLY A 30 -1.84 24.63 16.34
N LEU A 31 -2.23 23.73 15.43
CA LEU A 31 -1.33 22.85 14.70
C LEU A 31 -0.88 23.50 13.39
N LYS A 32 0.39 23.25 13.02
CA LYS A 32 0.87 23.61 11.69
C LYS A 32 0.20 22.73 10.64
N TYR A 33 -0.43 23.34 9.65
CA TYR A 33 -1.11 22.61 8.58
C TYR A 33 -0.17 21.67 7.81
N SER A 34 1.07 22.09 7.56
CA SER A 34 2.09 21.27 6.89
C SER A 34 2.44 20.00 7.68
N ALA A 35 2.55 20.11 9.02
CA ALA A 35 2.81 18.97 9.88
C ALA A 35 1.61 17.99 9.87
N PHE A 36 0.40 18.51 10.04
CA PHE A 36 -0.82 17.69 9.98
C PHE A 36 -0.92 16.93 8.65
N ARG A 37 -0.70 17.63 7.53
CA ARG A 37 -0.72 17.02 6.20
C ARG A 37 0.33 15.91 6.06
N TYR A 38 1.57 16.17 6.47
CA TYR A 38 2.66 15.20 6.40
C TYR A 38 2.36 13.90 7.15
N HIS A 39 1.84 14.01 8.38
CA HIS A 39 1.50 12.83 9.19
C HIS A 39 0.25 12.13 8.66
N TRP A 40 -0.74 12.88 8.14
CA TRP A 40 -1.97 12.31 7.57
C TRP A 40 -1.69 11.44 6.34
N GLU A 41 -0.86 11.90 5.41
CA GLU A 41 -0.50 11.15 4.20
C GLU A 41 0.33 9.90 4.51
N ARG A 42 1.05 9.88 5.65
CA ARG A 42 1.93 8.77 6.04
C ARG A 42 1.26 7.72 6.94
N ARG A 43 0.05 7.96 7.44
CA ARG A 43 -0.63 7.01 8.36
C ARG A 43 -0.84 5.61 7.77
N ALA A 44 -1.08 5.50 6.46
CA ALA A 44 -1.27 4.22 5.78
C ALA A 44 0.04 3.39 5.67
N LYS A 45 1.20 4.06 5.58
CA LYS A 45 2.50 3.38 5.43
C LYS A 45 2.98 2.73 6.72
N ILE A 46 2.50 3.21 7.87
CA ILE A 46 2.84 2.64 9.17
C ILE A 46 2.03 1.35 9.40
N GLN A 47 0.76 1.33 9.02
CA GLN A 47 -0.09 0.14 9.12
C GLN A 47 0.38 -0.99 8.19
N GLN A 48 0.86 -0.68 6.99
CA GLN A 48 1.40 -1.69 6.06
C GLN A 48 2.80 -2.22 6.42
N LYS A 49 3.49 -1.61 7.38
CA LYS A 49 4.84 -2.07 7.76
C LYS A 49 4.80 -3.25 8.72
N GLU A 50 3.71 -3.42 9.48
CA GLU A 50 3.51 -4.63 10.31
C GLU A 50 2.94 -5.80 9.51
N GLU A 51 2.25 -5.53 8.41
CA GLU A 51 1.68 -6.54 7.51
C GLU A 51 2.33 -6.44 6.13
N GLY A 52 3.60 -6.85 6.07
CA GLY A 52 4.45 -6.74 4.88
C GLY A 52 4.09 -7.66 3.72
N PHE A 53 2.84 -7.69 3.27
CA PHE A 53 2.45 -8.30 2.00
C PHE A 53 1.56 -7.34 1.21
N VAL A 54 2.09 -6.86 0.08
CA VAL A 54 1.30 -6.14 -0.92
C VAL A 54 0.57 -7.19 -1.74
N GLU A 55 -0.73 -7.34 -1.50
CA GLU A 55 -1.58 -8.14 -2.37
C GLU A 55 -1.75 -7.40 -3.71
N VAL A 56 -1.18 -7.98 -4.77
CA VAL A 56 -1.36 -7.51 -6.14
C VAL A 56 -2.77 -7.93 -6.56
N PRO A 57 -3.66 -7.01 -6.97
CA PRO A 57 -4.97 -7.39 -7.48
C PRO A 57 -4.79 -8.34 -8.67
N GLN A 58 -5.37 -9.53 -8.61
CA GLN A 58 -5.46 -10.40 -9.79
C GLN A 58 -6.22 -9.62 -10.87
N SER A 59 -5.50 -9.21 -11.91
CA SER A 59 -6.10 -8.67 -13.11
C SER A 59 -7.05 -9.73 -13.65
N VAL A 60 -8.35 -9.45 -13.62
CA VAL A 60 -9.36 -10.31 -14.21
C VAL A 60 -9.11 -10.29 -15.72
N SER A 61 -8.38 -11.29 -16.22
CA SER A 61 -8.25 -11.52 -17.65
C SER A 61 -9.60 -12.02 -18.14
N ASN A 62 -10.24 -11.21 -18.98
CA ASN A 62 -11.46 -11.58 -19.68
C ASN A 62 -11.34 -12.98 -20.29
N SER A 63 -12.35 -13.78 -20.02
CA SER A 63 -12.61 -15.07 -20.63
C SER A 63 -12.61 -14.99 -22.16
N ILE A 64 -11.57 -15.54 -22.79
CA ILE A 64 -11.71 -16.16 -24.11
C ILE A 64 -11.13 -17.56 -23.95
N SER A 65 -12.02 -18.55 -23.94
CA SER A 65 -11.69 -19.96 -24.09
C SER A 65 -11.01 -20.15 -25.44
N SER A 66 -9.71 -20.39 -25.44
CA SER A 66 -8.98 -20.90 -26.60
C SER A 66 -7.86 -21.82 -26.11
N VAL A 67 -8.20 -23.10 -26.09
CA VAL A 67 -7.35 -24.30 -26.28
C VAL A 67 -5.83 -24.05 -26.20
N GLY A 68 -5.22 -24.59 -25.14
CA GLY A 68 -3.76 -24.78 -25.00
C GLY A 68 -3.13 -23.83 -23.99
N SER A 69 -3.07 -24.24 -22.72
CA SER A 69 -2.28 -23.50 -21.72
C SER A 69 -0.82 -23.93 -21.86
N GLU A 70 -0.03 -23.13 -22.57
CA GLU A 70 1.42 -23.32 -22.63
C GLU A 70 2.06 -22.79 -21.34
N PHE A 71 2.57 -23.71 -20.51
CA PHE A 71 3.29 -23.34 -19.30
C PHE A 71 4.79 -23.30 -19.57
N LEU A 72 5.41 -22.15 -19.32
CA LEU A 72 6.87 -21.99 -19.34
C LEU A 72 7.46 -22.45 -18.01
N THR A 73 8.33 -23.45 -18.05
CA THR A 73 9.08 -23.89 -16.87
C THR A 73 10.49 -23.33 -16.94
N LEU A 74 10.85 -22.47 -15.98
CA LEU A 74 12.21 -21.98 -15.80
C LEU A 74 12.94 -22.90 -14.81
N LYS A 75 14.02 -23.54 -15.24
CA LYS A 75 14.91 -24.33 -14.38
C LYS A 75 16.25 -23.64 -14.23
N ILE A 76 16.71 -23.48 -13.00
CA ILE A 76 18.03 -22.95 -12.68
C ILE A 76 18.82 -24.08 -12.04
N ASP A 77 19.98 -24.40 -12.60
CA ASP A 77 20.87 -25.42 -12.04
C ASP A 77 21.80 -24.83 -10.96
N SER A 78 22.48 -25.70 -10.22
CA SER A 78 23.45 -25.30 -9.18
C SER A 78 24.68 -24.58 -9.74
N SER A 79 24.85 -24.56 -11.07
CA SER A 79 25.88 -23.77 -11.76
C SER A 79 25.41 -22.35 -12.11
N GLY A 80 24.15 -22.01 -11.80
CA GLY A 80 23.53 -20.71 -12.08
C GLY A 80 23.05 -20.54 -13.53
N LYS A 81 23.05 -21.62 -14.33
CA LYS A 81 22.53 -21.57 -15.70
C LYS A 81 21.01 -21.75 -15.67
N ALA A 82 20.32 -20.88 -16.40
CA ALA A 82 18.87 -20.92 -16.54
C ALA A 82 18.47 -21.52 -17.90
N LEU A 83 17.56 -22.48 -17.87
CA LEU A 83 16.96 -23.12 -19.05
C LEU A 83 15.46 -22.87 -19.03
N LEU A 84 14.94 -22.38 -20.16
CA LEU A 84 13.51 -22.14 -20.36
C LEU A 84 12.93 -23.26 -21.20
N GLN A 85 11.97 -24.01 -20.65
CA GLN A 85 11.29 -25.09 -21.36
C GLN A 85 9.81 -24.75 -21.56
N VAL A 86 9.35 -24.79 -22.81
CA VAL A 86 7.94 -24.70 -23.17
C VAL A 86 7.35 -26.11 -23.09
N LYS A 87 6.27 -26.29 -22.33
CA LYS A 87 5.50 -27.54 -22.37
C LYS A 87 4.09 -27.27 -22.88
N PRO A 88 3.68 -27.90 -24.00
CA PRO A 88 2.27 -27.91 -24.37
C PRO A 88 1.49 -28.78 -23.39
N SER A 89 0.35 -28.30 -22.92
CA SER A 89 -0.64 -29.08 -22.17
C SER A 89 -1.27 -30.13 -23.09
N VAL A 90 -1.12 -31.42 -22.77
CA VAL A 90 -1.84 -32.53 -23.42
C VAL A 90 -3.27 -32.58 -22.94
#